data_AF-A0A1I8CMC4-F1
#
_entry.id   AF-A0A1I8CMC4-F1
#
_cell.length_a   1.000
_cell.length_b   1.000
_cell.length_c   1.000
_cell.angle_alpha   90.00
_cell.angle_beta   90.00
_cell.angle_gamma   90.00
#
_symmetry.space_group_name_H-M   'P 1'
#
loop_
_entity.id
_entity.type
_entity.pdbx_description
1 polymer ?
#
loop_
_entity_poly.entity_id
_entity_poly.type
_entity_poly.pdbx_seq_one_letter_code
_entity_poly.pdbx_strand_id
1 'polypeptide(L)'
;MSVCVYGQRYKTHDDRMNLLVPISKYMEPCSSGEIYGIEDGHLEQCEYWKHEAGFRNPEDEIYEKAKCSKLRIHGKYENGSCNCKPKWRGPMCEVYSGCDAGFTLYKGACIPSQCHNGGVLSIGGVHIECACEGPYSGRWCESLACWRKAQAQEFDRRWRNDKTNCSCGNNYEGVNCDIITSCEKGTLREKRCECEAGYRGEVCHLKCPPGQETNKSVDDKMNPLISLAKFQKDCLSGEVYGIENGMLEQCSQFKKEVDFENEADLAYEKVKCSKLRIRGELQDGKCVCEKMWKGSMCHLYNGCTEGYTLVGKACAENICQNGGVLAIGDRKIECICQGPYEGRWCERLACWRQSDSPDIERRYRNSKDKCVCSDFYHGKECSEIVKCDHGTFIEGKCECQAGYRGEICHIKCPTGQETCSANNIKFGTSGVCIMIGGFLLYWLH
;
A
#
# COMPACT_ATOMS: atom_id res chain seq x y z
N MET A 1 -25.95 0.42 -22.72
CA MET A 1 -24.94 -0.65 -22.71
C MET A 1 -23.60 -0.03 -23.03
N SER A 2 -22.82 0.37 -22.00
CA SER A 2 -21.45 0.84 -22.22
C SER A 2 -20.53 -0.37 -22.16
N VAL A 3 -19.93 -0.70 -23.31
CA VAL A 3 -18.86 -1.69 -23.41
C VAL A 3 -17.68 -1.12 -22.61
N CYS A 4 -17.33 -1.76 -21.48
CA CYS A 4 -16.08 -1.47 -20.79
C CYS A 4 -14.92 -1.85 -21.71
N VAL A 5 -14.38 -0.86 -22.43
CA VAL A 5 -13.20 -1.05 -23.27
C VAL A 5 -12.01 -1.33 -22.36
N TYR A 6 -11.33 -2.44 -22.64
CA TYR A 6 -10.05 -2.84 -22.07
C TYR A 6 -9.09 -1.66 -21.91
N GLY A 7 -8.76 -1.30 -20.67
CA GLY A 7 -7.60 -0.46 -20.39
C GLY A 7 -6.35 -1.33 -20.31
N GLN A 8 -5.87 -1.87 -21.43
CA GLN A 8 -4.54 -2.49 -21.46
C GLN A 8 -3.52 -1.46 -20.93
N ARG A 9 -2.82 -1.76 -19.83
CA ARG A 9 -1.85 -0.84 -19.26
C ARG A 9 -0.53 -0.94 -19.99
N TYR A 10 -0.29 0.03 -20.85
CA TYR A 10 0.96 0.19 -21.57
C TYR A 10 2.14 0.40 -20.63
N LYS A 11 3.32 -0.10 -21.00
CA LYS A 11 4.58 0.30 -20.39
C LYS A 11 4.97 1.64 -21.00
N THR A 12 4.66 2.72 -20.31
CA THR A 12 4.95 4.10 -20.74
C THR A 12 6.12 4.72 -19.99
N HIS A 13 6.66 4.04 -18.98
CA HIS A 13 7.76 4.55 -18.16
C HIS A 13 8.81 3.45 -17.94
N ASP A 14 10.06 3.87 -17.72
CA ASP A 14 11.17 3.00 -17.32
C ASP A 14 11.09 2.60 -15.83
N ASP A 15 12.03 1.76 -15.38
CA ASP A 15 12.11 1.28 -13.99
C ASP A 15 12.37 2.40 -12.96
N ARG A 16 12.77 3.60 -13.42
CA ARG A 16 12.98 4.80 -12.60
C ARG A 16 11.84 5.82 -12.76
N MET A 17 10.71 5.40 -13.34
CA MET A 17 9.53 6.23 -13.57
C MET A 17 9.73 7.41 -14.53
N ASN A 18 10.74 7.37 -15.40
CA ASN A 18 10.88 8.35 -16.48
C ASN A 18 9.99 7.94 -17.66
N LEU A 19 9.37 8.93 -18.31
CA LEU A 19 8.55 8.69 -19.49
C LEU A 19 9.41 8.10 -20.63
N LEU A 20 8.91 7.03 -21.24
CA LEU A 20 9.50 6.46 -22.45
C LEU A 20 9.00 7.24 -23.66
N VAL A 21 9.92 7.97 -24.31
CA VAL A 21 9.61 8.77 -25.49
C VAL A 21 10.04 8.01 -26.74
N PRO A 22 9.18 7.80 -27.75
CA PRO A 22 9.55 7.14 -29.00
C PRO A 22 10.76 7.80 -29.65
N ILE A 23 11.75 6.99 -30.04
CA ILE A 23 12.99 7.51 -30.63
C ILE A 23 12.75 8.15 -32.00
N SER A 24 11.68 7.78 -32.69
CA SER A 24 11.25 8.42 -33.93
C SER A 24 11.05 9.94 -33.80
N LYS A 25 10.88 10.47 -32.58
CA LYS A 25 10.84 11.92 -32.32
C LYS A 25 12.19 12.62 -32.55
N TYR A 26 13.29 11.88 -32.41
CA TYR A 26 14.67 12.41 -32.36
C TYR A 26 15.50 12.03 -33.60
N MET A 27 14.84 11.93 -34.76
CA MET A 27 15.51 11.60 -36.03
C MET A 27 16.18 12.82 -36.69
N GLU A 28 15.85 14.03 -36.24
CA GLU A 28 16.43 15.28 -36.75
C GLU A 28 17.75 15.62 -36.03
N PRO A 29 18.61 16.47 -36.63
CA PRO A 29 19.84 16.94 -35.97
C PRO A 29 19.54 17.77 -34.72
N CYS A 30 20.56 18.00 -33.90
CA CYS A 30 20.47 18.79 -32.66
C CYS A 30 20.17 20.28 -32.89
N SER A 31 20.30 20.76 -34.12
CA SER A 31 19.82 22.09 -34.53
C SER A 31 18.29 22.24 -34.47
N SER A 32 17.55 21.13 -34.37
CA SER A 32 16.08 21.13 -34.21
C SER A 32 15.59 21.69 -32.87
N GLY A 33 16.48 21.82 -31.87
CA GLY A 33 16.13 22.28 -30.52
C GLY A 33 15.54 21.19 -29.62
N GLU A 34 15.52 19.93 -30.06
CA GLU A 34 15.15 18.78 -29.25
C GLU A 34 16.30 18.38 -28.28
N ILE A 35 15.96 17.58 -27.26
CA ILE A 35 16.93 17.12 -26.25
C ILE A 35 17.90 16.06 -26.77
N TYR A 36 17.50 15.32 -27.81
CA TYR A 36 18.34 14.37 -28.55
C TYR A 36 18.21 14.66 -30.04
N GLY A 37 19.24 14.29 -30.80
CA GLY A 37 19.26 14.45 -32.24
C GLY A 37 20.30 13.55 -32.90
N ILE A 38 20.23 13.43 -34.22
CA ILE A 38 21.17 12.63 -35.01
C ILE A 38 22.33 13.51 -35.49
N GLU A 39 23.53 13.17 -35.07
CA GLU A 39 24.76 13.89 -35.39
C GLU A 39 25.84 12.89 -35.81
N ASP A 40 26.50 13.15 -36.94
CA ASP A 40 27.45 12.22 -37.57
C ASP A 40 26.92 10.77 -37.71
N GLY A 41 25.61 10.64 -37.97
CA GLY A 41 24.93 9.36 -38.11
C GLY A 41 24.65 8.63 -36.78
N HIS A 42 24.82 9.29 -35.65
CA HIS A 42 24.65 8.76 -34.31
C HIS A 42 23.63 9.56 -33.49
N LEU A 43 22.88 8.88 -32.61
CA LEU A 43 21.98 9.56 -31.68
C LEU A 43 22.79 10.17 -30.53
N GLU A 44 22.68 11.48 -30.34
CA GLU A 44 23.45 12.25 -29.36
C GLU A 44 22.53 13.06 -28.44
N GLN A 45 23.02 13.43 -27.25
CA GLN A 45 22.35 14.40 -26.39
C GLN A 45 22.76 15.81 -26.78
N CYS A 46 21.80 16.62 -27.21
CA CYS A 46 22.09 17.90 -27.85
C CYS A 46 22.70 18.94 -26.93
N GLU A 47 22.52 18.81 -25.61
CA GLU A 47 23.21 19.65 -24.63
C GLU A 47 24.74 19.45 -24.66
N TYR A 48 25.18 18.23 -24.93
CA TYR A 48 26.61 17.86 -24.96
C TYR A 48 27.25 17.99 -26.34
N TRP A 49 26.45 18.21 -27.40
CA TRP A 49 26.89 18.29 -28.80
C TRP A 49 26.95 19.72 -29.35
N LYS A 50 26.93 20.77 -28.52
CA LYS A 50 26.92 22.16 -29.02
C LYS A 50 28.28 22.60 -29.56
N HIS A 51 28.29 23.06 -30.81
CA HIS A 51 29.48 23.51 -31.55
C HIS A 51 30.02 24.89 -31.17
N GLU A 52 29.37 25.68 -30.30
CA GLU A 52 29.82 27.04 -29.97
C GLU A 52 30.04 27.26 -28.45
N ALA A 53 31.30 27.60 -28.14
CA ALA A 53 31.79 28.28 -26.95
C ALA A 53 31.39 27.72 -25.57
N GLY A 54 32.10 26.68 -25.11
CA GLY A 54 32.70 26.76 -23.77
C GLY A 54 32.62 25.57 -22.81
N PHE A 55 31.79 24.55 -23.00
CA PHE A 55 31.76 23.29 -22.18
C PHE A 55 30.88 22.29 -22.95
N ARG A 56 31.25 21.06 -23.37
CA ARG A 56 32.32 20.09 -23.07
C ARG A 56 32.66 19.27 -24.35
N ASN A 57 33.85 18.66 -24.39
CA ASN A 57 34.51 18.01 -25.55
C ASN A 57 33.87 16.63 -25.90
N PRO A 58 33.65 16.24 -27.18
CA PRO A 58 33.30 14.87 -27.59
C PRO A 58 34.30 13.78 -27.13
N GLU A 59 35.45 14.19 -26.58
CA GLU A 59 36.45 13.33 -25.95
C GLU A 59 36.28 13.20 -24.41
N ASP A 60 35.20 13.76 -23.85
CA ASP A 60 34.89 13.58 -22.44
C ASP A 60 34.54 12.11 -22.17
N GLU A 61 35.51 11.40 -21.62
CA GLU A 61 35.41 10.00 -21.23
C GLU A 61 34.15 9.71 -20.38
N ILE A 62 33.67 10.66 -19.56
CA ILE A 62 32.44 10.49 -18.78
C ILE A 62 31.22 10.46 -19.70
N TYR A 63 31.14 11.41 -20.65
CA TYR A 63 30.06 11.47 -21.63
C TYR A 63 30.09 10.24 -22.54
N GLU A 64 31.24 9.86 -23.08
CA GLU A 64 31.37 8.71 -23.96
C GLU A 64 30.98 7.39 -23.27
N LYS A 65 31.32 7.20 -21.98
CA LYS A 65 30.84 6.07 -21.18
C LYS A 65 29.33 6.11 -20.95
N ALA A 66 28.77 7.28 -20.63
CA ALA A 66 27.32 7.45 -20.47
C ALA A 66 26.56 7.19 -21.77
N LYS A 67 27.08 7.70 -22.89
CA LYS A 67 26.57 7.45 -24.24
C LYS A 67 26.51 5.97 -24.56
N CYS A 68 27.56 5.22 -24.25
CA CYS A 68 27.61 3.78 -24.51
C CYS A 68 26.63 2.94 -23.71
N SER A 69 26.33 3.36 -22.49
CA SER A 69 25.35 2.66 -21.65
C SER A 69 23.91 3.10 -21.91
N LYS A 70 23.70 4.36 -22.31
CA LYS A 70 22.36 4.95 -22.47
C LYS A 70 21.85 4.95 -23.91
N LEU A 71 22.69 5.37 -24.87
CA LEU A 71 22.30 5.67 -26.25
C LEU A 71 22.69 4.60 -27.28
N ARG A 72 23.46 3.58 -26.87
CA ARG A 72 23.85 2.47 -27.76
C ARG A 72 23.35 1.14 -27.21
N ILE A 73 22.47 0.47 -27.96
CA ILE A 73 21.94 -0.84 -27.56
C ILE A 73 23.04 -1.90 -27.59
N HIS A 74 23.85 -1.89 -28.66
CA HIS A 74 25.02 -2.76 -28.84
C HIS A 74 26.31 -1.94 -28.90
N GLY A 75 26.44 -0.97 -28.01
CA GLY A 75 27.65 -0.16 -27.85
C GLY A 75 28.78 -0.89 -27.14
N LYS A 76 30.00 -0.47 -27.41
CA LYS A 76 31.22 -0.83 -26.67
C LYS A 76 32.09 0.41 -26.56
N TYR A 77 32.51 0.73 -25.34
CA TYR A 77 33.46 1.81 -25.08
C TYR A 77 34.88 1.28 -25.29
N GLU A 78 35.61 1.86 -26.25
CA GLU A 78 37.00 1.52 -26.57
C GLU A 78 37.77 2.77 -26.99
N ASN A 79 39.03 2.88 -26.57
CA ASN A 79 39.95 3.97 -26.95
C ASN A 79 39.37 5.38 -26.77
N GLY A 80 38.68 5.63 -25.66
CA GLY A 80 38.13 6.95 -25.36
C GLY A 80 36.78 7.24 -26.02
N SER A 81 36.24 6.34 -26.83
CA SER A 81 35.02 6.59 -27.61
C SER A 81 34.04 5.42 -27.56
N CYS A 82 32.75 5.74 -27.61
CA CYS A 82 31.69 4.78 -27.71
C CYS A 82 31.37 4.40 -29.16
N ASN A 83 31.62 3.14 -29.51
CA ASN A 83 31.44 2.61 -30.85
C ASN A 83 30.45 1.44 -30.87
N CYS A 84 29.88 1.14 -32.05
CA CYS A 84 29.09 -0.08 -32.21
C CYS A 84 29.98 -1.32 -32.14
N LYS A 85 29.48 -2.39 -31.50
CA LYS A 85 30.13 -3.70 -31.54
C LYS A 85 30.29 -4.18 -32.99
N PRO A 86 31.26 -5.06 -33.29
CA PRO A 86 31.43 -5.61 -34.64
C PRO A 86 30.11 -6.17 -35.20
N LYS A 87 29.84 -5.86 -36.48
CA LYS A 87 28.60 -6.18 -37.23
C LYS A 87 27.34 -5.39 -36.82
N TRP A 88 27.41 -4.53 -35.81
CA TRP A 88 26.32 -3.61 -35.47
C TRP A 88 26.56 -2.23 -36.07
N ARG A 89 25.47 -1.58 -36.49
CA ARG A 89 25.46 -0.24 -37.10
C ARG A 89 24.15 0.48 -36.80
N GLY A 90 24.03 1.71 -37.30
CA GLY A 90 22.86 2.57 -37.08
C GLY A 90 23.08 3.55 -35.91
N PRO A 91 22.21 4.55 -35.76
CA PRO A 91 22.45 5.64 -34.81
C PRO A 91 22.54 5.22 -33.34
N MET A 92 21.96 4.07 -33.00
CA MET A 92 21.94 3.49 -31.65
C MET A 92 22.61 2.12 -31.60
N CYS A 93 23.32 1.71 -32.66
CA CYS A 93 23.85 0.35 -32.83
C CYS A 93 22.76 -0.73 -32.78
N GLU A 94 21.61 -0.46 -33.36
CA GLU A 94 20.42 -1.31 -33.34
C GLU A 94 20.30 -2.24 -34.55
N VAL A 95 21.05 -1.98 -35.63
CA VAL A 95 20.98 -2.74 -36.88
C VAL A 95 22.12 -3.75 -36.95
N TYR A 96 21.78 -5.02 -37.16
CA TYR A 96 22.76 -6.09 -37.34
C TYR A 96 23.01 -6.36 -38.83
N SER A 97 24.27 -6.31 -39.25
CA SER A 97 24.67 -6.41 -40.66
C SER A 97 24.54 -7.83 -41.24
N GLY A 98 24.34 -8.85 -40.39
CA GLY A 98 24.11 -10.23 -40.84
C GLY A 98 22.64 -10.58 -41.04
N CYS A 99 21.72 -9.62 -40.91
CA CYS A 99 20.30 -9.78 -41.21
C CYS A 99 19.92 -8.94 -42.44
N ASP A 100 18.85 -9.36 -43.13
CA ASP A 100 18.28 -8.60 -44.24
C ASP A 100 17.77 -7.22 -43.79
N ALA A 101 17.61 -6.31 -44.75
CA ALA A 101 17.11 -4.97 -44.48
C ALA A 101 15.76 -5.01 -43.74
N GLY A 102 15.63 -4.23 -42.66
CA GLY A 102 14.45 -4.23 -41.80
C GLY A 102 14.43 -5.31 -40.72
N PHE A 103 15.50 -6.12 -40.59
CA PHE A 103 15.65 -7.10 -39.52
C PHE A 103 16.87 -6.80 -38.64
N THR A 104 16.81 -7.24 -37.39
CA THR A 104 17.90 -7.14 -36.41
C THR A 104 18.09 -8.46 -35.67
N LEU A 105 19.26 -8.66 -35.07
CA LEU A 105 19.59 -9.90 -34.37
C LEU A 105 19.08 -9.86 -32.92
N TYR A 106 18.31 -10.86 -32.53
CA TYR A 106 17.92 -11.07 -31.14
C TYR A 106 17.97 -12.57 -30.81
N LYS A 107 18.70 -12.93 -29.76
CA LYS A 107 18.90 -14.33 -29.31
C LYS A 107 19.23 -15.31 -30.45
N GLY A 108 20.06 -14.87 -31.41
CA GLY A 108 20.55 -15.71 -32.51
C GLY A 108 19.62 -15.79 -33.73
N ALA A 109 18.48 -15.09 -33.74
CA ALA A 109 17.58 -15.04 -34.88
C ALA A 109 17.40 -13.60 -35.41
N CYS A 110 17.23 -13.46 -36.72
CA CYS A 110 16.85 -12.20 -37.34
C CYS A 110 15.35 -11.95 -37.15
N ILE A 111 15.00 -10.84 -36.51
CA ILE A 111 13.62 -10.44 -36.22
C ILE A 111 13.33 -9.02 -36.74
N PRO A 112 12.08 -8.67 -37.10
CA PRO A 112 11.75 -7.37 -37.69
C PRO A 112 12.02 -6.16 -36.78
N SER A 113 11.98 -6.35 -35.46
CA SER A 113 12.23 -5.28 -34.49
C SER A 113 12.74 -5.89 -33.20
N GLN A 114 13.63 -5.17 -32.51
CA GLN A 114 14.08 -5.54 -31.16
C GLN A 114 12.97 -5.37 -30.11
N CYS A 115 11.95 -4.55 -30.41
CA CYS A 115 10.73 -4.46 -29.63
C CYS A 115 9.70 -5.50 -30.09
N HIS A 116 9.42 -6.46 -29.23
CA HIS A 116 8.43 -7.51 -29.49
C HIS A 116 7.00 -7.02 -29.24
N ASN A 117 6.02 -7.80 -29.71
CA ASN A 117 4.60 -7.65 -29.35
C ASN A 117 4.04 -6.22 -29.52
N GLY A 118 4.35 -5.57 -30.65
CA GLY A 118 3.88 -4.21 -30.95
C GLY A 118 4.61 -3.11 -30.16
N GLY A 119 5.69 -3.44 -29.45
CA GLY A 119 6.46 -2.45 -28.72
C GLY A 119 7.11 -1.40 -29.62
N VAL A 120 7.23 -0.19 -29.10
CA VAL A 120 7.82 0.97 -29.78
C VAL A 120 9.18 1.27 -29.15
N LEU A 121 10.22 1.39 -29.98
CA LEU A 121 11.56 1.72 -29.53
C LEU A 121 11.59 3.15 -28.99
N SER A 122 12.00 3.30 -27.74
CA SER A 122 11.89 4.52 -26.96
C SER A 122 13.15 4.80 -26.16
N ILE A 123 13.35 6.05 -25.79
CA ILE A 123 14.42 6.47 -24.88
C ILE A 123 13.83 6.78 -23.51
N GLY A 124 14.39 6.15 -22.47
CA GLY A 124 14.08 6.42 -21.06
C GLY A 124 15.14 7.29 -20.39
N GLY A 125 15.08 7.37 -19.06
CA GLY A 125 16.08 8.11 -18.28
C GLY A 125 17.43 7.39 -18.22
N VAL A 126 17.41 6.05 -18.24
CA VAL A 126 18.60 5.21 -18.03
C VAL A 126 19.19 4.67 -19.33
N HIS A 127 18.38 4.12 -20.23
CA HIS A 127 18.82 3.48 -21.47
C HIS A 127 17.69 3.47 -22.51
N ILE A 128 18.05 3.12 -23.75
CA ILE A 128 17.09 2.81 -24.81
C ILE A 128 16.40 1.48 -24.51
N GLU A 129 15.08 1.48 -24.59
CA GLU A 129 14.23 0.32 -24.33
C GLU A 129 12.88 0.49 -25.04
N CYS A 130 11.97 -0.47 -24.92
CA CYS A 130 10.69 -0.40 -25.58
C CYS A 130 9.58 0.11 -24.64
N ALA A 131 8.75 1.01 -25.17
CA ALA A 131 7.39 1.18 -24.68
C ALA A 131 6.54 0.00 -25.16
N CYS A 132 5.80 -0.62 -24.26
CA CYS A 132 5.09 -1.88 -24.57
C CYS A 132 3.58 -1.68 -24.58
N GLU A 133 2.93 -2.28 -25.56
CA GLU A 133 1.49 -2.50 -25.50
C GLU A 133 1.13 -3.44 -24.34
N GLY A 134 0.01 -3.19 -23.68
CA GLY A 134 -0.45 -4.08 -22.63
C GLY A 134 -0.89 -5.43 -23.24
N PRO A 135 -0.58 -6.58 -22.62
CA PRO A 135 -0.05 -6.75 -21.27
C PRO A 135 1.47 -6.98 -21.22
N TYR A 136 2.23 -6.60 -22.25
CA TYR A 136 3.64 -6.95 -22.34
C TYR A 136 4.55 -6.07 -21.46
N SER A 137 5.69 -6.62 -21.08
CA SER A 137 6.72 -5.97 -20.28
C SER A 137 8.12 -6.51 -20.62
N GLY A 138 9.12 -6.06 -19.87
CA GLY A 138 10.53 -6.31 -20.16
C GLY A 138 11.13 -5.14 -20.93
N ARG A 139 12.45 -5.15 -21.08
CA ARG A 139 13.16 -4.11 -21.83
C ARG A 139 12.71 -4.08 -23.29
N TRP A 140 12.40 -5.26 -23.85
CA TRP A 140 12.11 -5.48 -25.26
C TRP A 140 10.66 -5.93 -25.49
N CYS A 141 9.78 -5.76 -24.50
CA CYS A 141 8.40 -6.25 -24.53
C CYS A 141 8.28 -7.76 -24.74
N GLU A 142 9.30 -8.51 -24.36
CA GLU A 142 9.44 -9.95 -24.58
C GLU A 142 8.67 -10.79 -23.55
N SER A 143 8.25 -10.17 -22.44
CA SER A 143 7.62 -10.86 -21.32
C SER A 143 6.14 -10.52 -21.22
N LEU A 144 5.33 -11.50 -20.83
CA LEU A 144 3.92 -11.28 -20.53
C LEU A 144 3.78 -10.80 -19.07
N ALA A 145 3.06 -9.71 -18.86
CA ALA A 145 2.76 -9.13 -17.56
C ALA A 145 1.24 -8.96 -17.41
N CYS A 146 0.54 -10.08 -17.24
CA CYS A 146 -0.93 -10.10 -17.25
C CYS A 146 -1.61 -9.22 -16.21
N TRP A 147 -0.93 -8.88 -15.12
CA TRP A 147 -1.38 -7.87 -14.16
C TRP A 147 -1.66 -6.49 -14.79
N ARG A 148 -1.03 -6.17 -15.94
CA ARG A 148 -1.30 -4.96 -16.74
C ARG A 148 -2.68 -4.95 -17.41
N LYS A 149 -3.42 -6.06 -17.40
CA LYS A 149 -4.83 -6.09 -17.80
C LYS A 149 -5.77 -5.56 -16.72
N ALA A 150 -5.29 -5.33 -15.50
CA ALA A 150 -6.11 -4.88 -14.39
C ALA A 150 -5.82 -3.42 -14.00
N GLN A 151 -6.88 -2.72 -13.57
CA GLN A 151 -6.80 -1.30 -13.18
C GLN A 151 -6.14 -1.07 -11.81
N ALA A 152 -6.02 -2.10 -10.96
CA ALA A 152 -5.37 -2.01 -9.64
C ALA A 152 -4.11 -2.89 -9.56
N GLN A 153 -3.15 -2.49 -8.71
CA GLN A 153 -1.86 -3.18 -8.50
C GLN A 153 -1.99 -4.51 -7.73
N GLU A 154 -3.16 -4.88 -7.21
CA GLU A 154 -3.32 -5.98 -6.24
C GLU A 154 -3.82 -7.32 -6.82
N PHE A 155 -3.79 -7.52 -8.14
CA PHE A 155 -4.48 -8.66 -8.77
C PHE A 155 -3.57 -9.72 -9.40
N ASP A 156 -2.34 -9.88 -8.90
CA ASP A 156 -1.36 -10.84 -9.41
C ASP A 156 -1.85 -12.31 -9.41
N ARG A 157 -2.92 -12.64 -8.66
CA ARG A 157 -3.54 -13.98 -8.68
C ARG A 157 -4.76 -14.12 -9.60
N ARG A 158 -5.38 -13.00 -9.97
CA ARG A 158 -6.57 -12.99 -10.84
C ARG A 158 -6.20 -13.33 -12.26
N TRP A 159 -4.98 -12.99 -12.66
CA TRP A 159 -4.47 -13.25 -14.00
C TRP A 159 -3.24 -14.15 -13.94
N ARG A 160 -3.11 -15.05 -14.91
CA ARG A 160 -1.97 -15.95 -15.05
C ARG A 160 -1.39 -15.85 -16.45
N ASN A 161 -0.07 -16.01 -16.53
CA ASN A 161 0.64 -16.19 -17.79
C ASN A 161 0.41 -17.63 -18.26
N ASP A 162 -0.51 -17.81 -19.21
CA ASP A 162 -0.76 -19.10 -19.87
C ASP A 162 0.03 -19.17 -21.18
N LYS A 163 1.34 -19.25 -21.02
CA LYS A 163 2.37 -19.33 -22.06
C LYS A 163 2.40 -18.14 -23.02
N THR A 164 1.40 -18.02 -23.90
CA THR A 164 1.31 -16.99 -24.95
C THR A 164 0.18 -16.00 -24.72
N ASN A 165 -0.72 -16.23 -23.75
CA ASN A 165 -1.82 -15.32 -23.44
C ASN A 165 -2.04 -15.16 -21.93
N CYS A 166 -2.94 -14.23 -21.58
CA CYS A 166 -3.39 -14.02 -20.21
C CYS A 166 -4.76 -14.67 -20.01
N SER A 167 -4.84 -15.56 -19.01
CA SER A 167 -6.07 -16.23 -18.59
C SER A 167 -6.36 -15.91 -17.12
N CYS A 168 -7.60 -16.17 -16.69
CA CYS A 168 -7.96 -16.01 -15.29
C CYS A 168 -7.30 -17.07 -14.42
N GLY A 169 -6.95 -16.68 -13.20
CA GLY A 169 -6.54 -17.61 -12.17
C GLY A 169 -7.68 -18.52 -11.76
N ASN A 170 -7.35 -19.70 -11.22
CA ASN A 170 -8.29 -20.79 -10.96
C ASN A 170 -9.57 -20.42 -10.17
N ASN A 171 -9.51 -19.37 -9.34
CA ASN A 171 -10.61 -18.93 -8.49
C ASN A 171 -11.39 -17.74 -9.05
N TYR A 172 -11.13 -17.39 -10.31
CA TYR A 172 -11.61 -16.17 -10.94
C TYR A 172 -12.15 -16.45 -12.35
N GLU A 173 -13.17 -15.70 -12.74
CA GLU A 173 -13.72 -15.71 -14.10
C GLU A 173 -14.13 -14.31 -14.54
N GLY A 174 -14.71 -14.25 -15.73
CA GLY A 174 -15.14 -13.02 -16.37
C GLY A 174 -14.04 -12.41 -17.23
N VAL A 175 -14.44 -11.45 -18.05
CA VAL A 175 -13.54 -10.79 -19.02
C VAL A 175 -12.37 -10.08 -18.32
N ASN A 176 -12.56 -9.68 -17.05
CA ASN A 176 -11.57 -9.01 -16.23
C ASN A 176 -11.03 -9.86 -15.06
N CYS A 177 -11.39 -11.14 -15.00
CA CYS A 177 -11.06 -12.03 -13.89
C CYS A 177 -11.49 -11.48 -12.53
N ASP A 178 -12.58 -10.71 -12.51
CA ASP A 178 -13.10 -9.96 -11.36
C ASP A 178 -14.26 -10.65 -10.66
N ILE A 179 -14.75 -11.74 -11.22
CA ILE A 179 -15.78 -12.57 -10.62
C ILE A 179 -15.08 -13.70 -9.87
N ILE A 180 -15.27 -13.78 -8.56
CA ILE A 180 -14.74 -14.88 -7.75
C ILE A 180 -15.66 -16.10 -7.93
N THR A 181 -15.09 -17.21 -8.38
CA THR A 181 -15.80 -18.48 -8.60
C THR A 181 -15.60 -19.48 -7.48
N SER A 182 -14.52 -19.38 -6.72
CA SER A 182 -14.20 -20.28 -5.61
C SER A 182 -13.26 -19.67 -4.58
N CYS A 183 -13.18 -20.30 -3.41
CA CYS A 183 -12.30 -19.92 -2.31
C CYS A 183 -11.33 -21.05 -2.00
N GLU A 184 -10.08 -20.76 -1.64
CA GLU A 184 -9.09 -21.78 -1.29
C GLU A 184 -9.31 -22.36 0.13
N LYS A 185 -9.63 -21.49 1.10
CA LYS A 185 -9.84 -21.80 2.53
C LYS A 185 -11.01 -21.02 3.11
N GLY A 186 -12.19 -21.25 2.57
CA GLY A 186 -13.39 -20.49 2.93
C GLY A 186 -14.61 -20.89 2.11
N THR A 187 -15.71 -20.18 2.36
CA THR A 187 -16.99 -20.40 1.67
C THR A 187 -17.31 -19.21 0.77
N LEU A 188 -17.74 -19.45 -0.47
CA LEU A 188 -18.18 -18.38 -1.36
C LEU A 188 -19.63 -17.98 -1.02
N ARG A 189 -19.86 -16.71 -0.70
CA ARG A 189 -21.17 -16.10 -0.50
C ARG A 189 -21.25 -14.77 -1.23
N GLU A 190 -22.31 -14.57 -2.01
CA GLU A 190 -22.54 -13.32 -2.75
C GLU A 190 -21.31 -12.84 -3.56
N LYS A 191 -20.62 -13.78 -4.24
CA LYS A 191 -19.38 -13.52 -5.00
C LYS A 191 -18.19 -13.03 -4.17
N ARG A 192 -18.17 -13.30 -2.87
CA ARG A 192 -17.08 -13.02 -1.94
C ARG A 192 -16.73 -14.26 -1.12
N CYS A 193 -15.45 -14.44 -0.78
CA CYS A 193 -15.03 -15.50 0.12
C CYS A 193 -15.13 -15.08 1.60
N GLU A 194 -15.85 -15.88 2.38
CA GLU A 194 -15.81 -15.88 3.85
C GLU A 194 -14.72 -16.86 4.29
N CYS A 195 -13.59 -16.36 4.77
CA CYS A 195 -12.43 -17.20 5.08
C CYS A 195 -12.56 -17.97 6.40
N GLU A 196 -12.04 -19.19 6.40
CA GLU A 196 -11.84 -19.99 7.60
C GLU A 196 -10.90 -19.28 8.58
N ALA A 197 -11.01 -19.62 9.87
CA ALA A 197 -10.13 -19.08 10.91
C ALA A 197 -8.65 -19.32 10.56
N GLY A 198 -7.84 -18.26 10.67
CA GLY A 198 -6.42 -18.31 10.34
C GLY A 198 -6.09 -18.16 8.85
N TYR A 199 -7.07 -17.85 7.99
CA TYR A 199 -6.85 -17.54 6.57
C TYR A 199 -7.46 -16.19 6.15
N ARG A 200 -6.79 -15.49 5.24
CA ARG A 200 -7.18 -14.17 4.74
C ARG A 200 -6.93 -14.03 3.24
N GLY A 201 -7.32 -12.87 2.71
CA GLY A 201 -7.18 -12.53 1.29
C GLY A 201 -8.45 -12.80 0.51
N GLU A 202 -8.52 -12.27 -0.71
CA GLU A 202 -9.74 -12.26 -1.53
C GLU A 202 -10.36 -13.64 -1.77
N VAL A 203 -9.51 -14.65 -1.92
CA VAL A 203 -9.90 -16.07 -2.08
C VAL A 203 -9.35 -16.94 -0.95
N CYS A 204 -9.06 -16.34 0.21
CA CYS A 204 -8.59 -17.05 1.43
C CYS A 204 -7.29 -17.83 1.26
N HIS A 205 -6.38 -17.33 0.43
CA HIS A 205 -5.14 -18.01 0.05
C HIS A 205 -3.93 -17.64 0.93
N LEU A 206 -4.07 -16.65 1.81
CA LEU A 206 -3.01 -16.22 2.72
C LEU A 206 -3.27 -16.83 4.09
N LYS A 207 -2.29 -17.54 4.64
CA LYS A 207 -2.32 -17.93 6.05
C LYS A 207 -2.06 -16.71 6.92
N CYS A 208 -2.80 -16.55 8.01
CA CYS A 208 -2.50 -15.54 9.02
C CYS A 208 -1.20 -15.90 9.75
N PRO A 209 -0.43 -14.90 10.19
CA PRO A 209 0.64 -15.11 11.16
C PRO A 209 0.10 -15.81 12.42
N PRO A 210 0.93 -16.62 13.11
CA PRO A 210 0.52 -17.32 14.33
C PRO A 210 -0.04 -16.33 15.37
N GLY A 211 -1.26 -16.58 15.87
CA GLY A 211 -1.88 -15.77 16.91
C GLY A 211 -2.68 -14.54 16.44
N GLN A 212 -2.85 -14.33 15.13
CA GLN A 212 -3.69 -13.25 14.61
C GLN A 212 -5.00 -13.76 13.99
N GLU A 213 -6.13 -13.27 14.51
CA GLU A 213 -7.43 -13.44 13.84
C GLU A 213 -7.52 -12.60 12.55
N THR A 214 -8.34 -13.10 11.63
CA THR A 214 -8.44 -12.71 10.22
C THR A 214 -8.92 -11.27 10.01
N ASN A 215 -9.70 -10.75 10.97
CA ASN A 215 -10.45 -9.51 10.87
C ASN A 215 -10.15 -8.61 12.08
N LYS A 216 -10.31 -7.29 11.93
CA LYS A 216 -10.45 -6.43 13.13
C LYS A 216 -11.80 -6.78 13.76
N SER A 217 -11.78 -7.70 14.72
CA SER A 217 -12.94 -8.16 15.48
C SER A 217 -12.99 -7.56 16.90
N VAL A 218 -11.94 -6.81 17.27
CA VAL A 218 -11.78 -6.20 18.58
C VAL A 218 -11.43 -4.71 18.47
N ASP A 219 -11.71 -3.96 19.54
CA ASP A 219 -11.31 -2.56 19.66
C ASP A 219 -9.85 -2.40 20.13
N ASP A 220 -9.39 -1.15 20.28
CA ASP A 220 -8.02 -0.83 20.71
C ASP A 220 -7.66 -1.37 22.11
N LYS A 221 -8.64 -1.84 22.90
CA LYS A 221 -8.43 -2.48 24.21
C LYS A 221 -8.58 -4.01 24.15
N MET A 222 -8.66 -4.59 22.95
CA MET A 222 -8.91 -6.01 22.72
C MET A 222 -10.30 -6.50 23.16
N ASN A 223 -11.28 -5.60 23.32
CA ASN A 223 -12.66 -6.01 23.58
C ASN A 223 -13.37 -6.37 22.26
N PRO A 224 -14.21 -7.43 22.24
CA PRO A 224 -14.97 -7.79 21.05
C PRO A 224 -15.86 -6.64 20.53
N LEU A 225 -15.77 -6.38 19.22
CA LEU A 225 -16.69 -5.48 18.51
C LEU A 225 -18.00 -6.21 18.23
N ILE A 226 -19.11 -5.53 18.49
CA ILE A 226 -20.45 -6.09 18.27
C ILE A 226 -21.08 -5.44 17.05
N SER A 227 -21.39 -6.23 16.03
CA SER A 227 -22.04 -5.73 14.81
C SER A 227 -23.37 -5.05 15.15
N LEU A 228 -23.54 -3.83 14.65
CA LEU A 228 -24.75 -3.04 14.86
C LEU A 228 -25.97 -3.58 14.11
N ALA A 229 -25.76 -4.43 13.10
CA ALA A 229 -26.85 -5.13 12.41
C ALA A 229 -27.65 -6.07 13.35
N LYS A 230 -27.08 -6.45 14.50
CA LYS A 230 -27.77 -7.24 15.52
C LYS A 230 -28.82 -6.42 16.29
N PHE A 231 -28.69 -5.10 16.33
CA PHE A 231 -29.53 -4.20 17.12
C PHE A 231 -30.51 -3.46 16.21
N GLN A 232 -31.51 -4.19 15.71
CA GLN A 232 -32.61 -3.61 14.90
C GLN A 232 -33.93 -3.50 15.68
N LYS A 233 -33.94 -3.89 16.96
CA LYS A 233 -35.12 -3.89 17.82
C LYS A 233 -35.03 -2.81 18.88
N ASP A 234 -36.17 -2.53 19.49
CA ASP A 234 -36.28 -1.66 20.65
C ASP A 234 -35.64 -2.30 21.90
N CYS A 235 -35.49 -1.50 22.96
CA CYS A 235 -34.89 -1.93 24.22
C CYS A 235 -35.80 -2.87 25.04
N LEU A 236 -37.02 -3.14 24.57
CA LEU A 236 -37.92 -4.14 25.15
C LEU A 236 -37.51 -5.57 24.81
N SER A 237 -36.59 -5.75 23.87
CA SER A 237 -36.14 -7.06 23.39
C SER A 237 -35.11 -7.77 24.29
N GLY A 238 -34.67 -7.14 25.39
CA GLY A 238 -33.66 -7.70 26.31
C GLY A 238 -32.21 -7.62 25.82
N GLU A 239 -31.99 -6.94 24.69
CA GLU A 239 -30.67 -6.67 24.13
C GLU A 239 -29.92 -5.57 24.92
N VAL A 240 -28.58 -5.55 24.80
CA VAL A 240 -27.74 -4.52 25.45
C VAL A 240 -27.94 -3.14 24.81
N TYR A 241 -28.20 -3.13 23.50
CA TYR A 241 -28.44 -1.93 22.70
C TYR A 241 -29.72 -2.08 21.90
N GLY A 242 -30.41 -0.97 21.66
CA GLY A 242 -31.66 -0.93 20.92
C GLY A 242 -31.86 0.40 20.20
N ILE A 243 -32.78 0.42 19.23
CA ILE A 243 -33.17 1.65 18.52
C ILE A 243 -34.43 2.21 19.15
N GLU A 244 -34.32 3.36 19.81
CA GLU A 244 -35.42 4.05 20.48
C GLU A 244 -35.60 5.44 19.86
N ASN A 245 -36.83 5.76 19.44
CA ASN A 245 -37.13 7.01 18.72
C ASN A 245 -36.20 7.26 17.52
N GLY A 246 -35.82 6.18 16.82
CA GLY A 246 -34.92 6.24 15.68
C GLY A 246 -33.45 6.42 16.02
N MET A 247 -33.06 6.40 17.30
CA MET A 247 -31.68 6.60 17.79
C MET A 247 -31.16 5.35 18.51
N LEU A 248 -29.87 5.07 18.38
CA LEU A 248 -29.23 3.95 19.08
C LEU A 248 -29.03 4.30 20.56
N GLU A 249 -29.49 3.43 21.45
CA GLU A 249 -29.49 3.62 22.88
C GLU A 249 -28.91 2.39 23.61
N GLN A 250 -28.30 2.62 24.78
CA GLN A 250 -27.91 1.55 25.68
C GLN A 250 -29.09 1.24 26.61
N CYS A 251 -29.66 0.04 26.48
CA CYS A 251 -30.98 -0.24 27.04
C CYS A 251 -31.05 -0.19 28.57
N SER A 252 -29.96 -0.51 29.26
CA SER A 252 -29.89 -0.41 30.72
C SER A 252 -29.85 1.02 31.26
N GLN A 253 -29.56 2.01 30.40
CA GLN A 253 -29.44 3.42 30.77
C GLN A 253 -30.48 4.31 30.07
N PHE A 254 -31.18 3.77 29.07
CA PHE A 254 -32.21 4.50 28.36
C PHE A 254 -33.39 4.84 29.27
N LYS A 255 -33.80 6.11 29.23
CA LYS A 255 -35.03 6.61 29.85
C LYS A 255 -35.87 7.30 28.79
N LYS A 256 -37.19 7.09 28.86
CA LYS A 256 -38.16 7.77 27.97
C LYS A 256 -38.20 9.28 28.19
N GLU A 257 -38.01 9.71 29.44
CA GLU A 257 -37.95 11.11 29.85
C GLU A 257 -36.60 11.37 30.51
N VAL A 258 -35.94 12.45 30.09
CA VAL A 258 -34.61 12.86 30.55
C VAL A 258 -34.79 14.07 31.46
N ASP A 259 -34.26 13.99 32.68
CA ASP A 259 -34.21 15.12 33.60
C ASP A 259 -32.85 15.83 33.45
N PHE A 260 -32.83 16.99 32.80
CA PHE A 260 -31.58 17.71 32.53
C PHE A 260 -30.96 18.37 33.77
N GLU A 261 -31.69 18.43 34.89
CA GLU A 261 -31.14 18.85 36.18
C GLU A 261 -30.48 17.67 36.92
N ASN A 262 -30.74 16.43 36.48
CA ASN A 262 -30.13 15.23 37.01
C ASN A 262 -28.74 14.99 36.40
N GLU A 263 -27.72 14.95 37.26
CA GLU A 263 -26.32 14.77 36.84
C GLU A 263 -26.07 13.44 36.11
N ALA A 264 -26.79 12.37 36.47
CA ALA A 264 -26.64 11.06 35.83
C ALA A 264 -27.24 11.04 34.41
N ASP A 265 -28.34 11.75 34.19
CA ASP A 265 -28.99 11.86 32.88
C ASP A 265 -28.14 12.69 31.92
N LEU A 266 -27.59 13.81 32.40
CA LEU A 266 -26.62 14.62 31.65
C LEU A 266 -25.32 13.84 31.37
N ALA A 267 -24.85 13.02 32.32
CA ALA A 267 -23.69 12.14 32.11
C ALA A 267 -23.98 11.10 31.02
N TYR A 268 -25.17 10.51 31.00
CA TYR A 268 -25.55 9.57 29.95
C TYR A 268 -25.63 10.24 28.57
N GLU A 269 -26.20 11.45 28.46
CA GLU A 269 -26.19 12.22 27.20
C GLU A 269 -24.76 12.45 26.66
N LYS A 270 -23.79 12.74 27.55
CA LYS A 270 -22.37 12.84 27.18
C LYS A 270 -21.80 11.50 26.68
N VAL A 271 -22.17 10.39 27.32
CA VAL A 271 -21.79 9.04 26.87
C VAL A 271 -22.39 8.76 25.49
N LYS A 272 -23.66 9.09 25.25
CA LYS A 272 -24.29 8.91 23.93
C LYS A 272 -23.54 9.64 22.84
N CYS A 273 -23.19 10.90 23.07
CA CYS A 273 -22.50 11.71 22.07
C CYS A 273 -21.09 11.22 21.76
N SER A 274 -20.36 10.77 22.77
CA SER A 274 -18.99 10.28 22.57
C SER A 274 -18.92 8.85 22.05
N LYS A 275 -19.86 7.98 22.46
CA LYS A 275 -19.81 6.55 22.19
C LYS A 275 -20.80 6.09 21.10
N LEU A 276 -22.03 6.60 21.11
CA LEU A 276 -23.15 6.11 20.29
C LEU A 276 -23.47 7.01 19.08
N ARG A 277 -22.78 8.14 18.93
CA ARG A 277 -22.90 9.02 17.76
C ARG A 277 -21.55 9.16 17.08
N ILE A 278 -21.52 8.97 15.77
CA ILE A 278 -20.30 9.18 14.96
C ILE A 278 -20.04 10.68 14.77
N ARG A 279 -21.11 11.45 14.59
CA ARG A 279 -21.15 12.91 14.42
C ARG A 279 -22.18 13.53 15.34
N GLY A 280 -22.01 13.30 16.64
CA GLY A 280 -22.89 13.83 17.67
C GLY A 280 -22.30 15.06 18.34
N GLU A 281 -23.15 16.01 18.69
CA GLU A 281 -22.79 17.17 19.50
C GLU A 281 -23.83 17.36 20.61
N LEU A 282 -23.36 17.85 21.76
CA LEU A 282 -24.24 18.22 22.87
C LEU A 282 -24.81 19.60 22.60
N GLN A 283 -26.13 19.69 22.46
CA GLN A 283 -26.87 20.94 22.40
C GLN A 283 -27.87 20.94 23.55
N ASP A 284 -27.83 21.97 24.40
CA ASP A 284 -28.73 22.14 25.55
C ASP A 284 -28.83 20.89 26.45
N GLY A 285 -27.68 20.25 26.71
CA GLY A 285 -27.59 19.05 27.54
C GLY A 285 -28.06 17.76 26.86
N LYS A 286 -28.56 17.82 25.63
CA LYS A 286 -29.01 16.66 24.85
C LYS A 286 -28.04 16.34 23.73
N CYS A 287 -27.80 15.06 23.51
CA CYS A 287 -27.00 14.59 22.40
C CYS A 287 -27.81 14.56 21.09
N VAL A 288 -27.39 15.38 20.12
CA VAL A 288 -28.01 15.50 18.80
C VAL A 288 -26.99 15.28 17.70
N CYS A 289 -27.45 15.05 16.46
CA CYS A 289 -26.54 14.97 15.32
C CYS A 289 -26.06 16.36 14.92
N GLU A 290 -24.78 16.44 14.53
CA GLU A 290 -24.22 17.64 13.87
C GLU A 290 -25.09 18.04 12.68
N LYS A 291 -25.08 19.34 12.37
CA LYS A 291 -25.79 19.89 11.20
C LYS A 291 -25.44 19.10 9.93
N MET A 292 -26.46 18.72 9.15
CA MET A 292 -26.38 17.88 7.94
C MET A 292 -26.18 16.37 8.17
N TRP A 293 -26.10 15.89 9.41
CA TRP A 293 -26.00 14.47 9.71
C TRP A 293 -27.32 13.93 10.27
N LYS A 294 -27.62 12.66 9.98
CA LYS A 294 -28.84 11.96 10.40
C LYS A 294 -28.60 10.46 10.63
N GLY A 295 -29.69 9.76 10.92
CA GLY A 295 -29.72 8.32 11.20
C GLY A 295 -29.43 8.02 12.66
N SER A 296 -29.64 6.77 13.06
CA SER A 296 -29.65 6.34 14.47
C SER A 296 -28.36 6.60 15.26
N MET A 297 -27.27 6.85 14.54
CA MET A 297 -25.93 7.06 15.09
C MET A 297 -25.26 8.31 14.50
N CYS A 298 -26.03 9.18 13.84
CA CYS A 298 -25.48 10.33 13.09
C CYS A 298 -24.44 9.90 12.05
N HIS A 299 -24.72 8.82 11.33
CA HIS A 299 -23.79 8.19 10.39
C HIS A 299 -24.13 8.47 8.92
N LEU A 300 -25.29 9.06 8.63
CA LEU A 300 -25.75 9.37 7.27
C LEU A 300 -25.65 10.88 7.03
N TYR A 301 -25.24 11.27 5.83
CA TYR A 301 -25.10 12.67 5.44
C TYR A 301 -26.27 13.10 4.54
N ASN A 302 -26.93 14.21 4.88
CA ASN A 302 -28.11 14.71 4.16
C ASN A 302 -27.82 15.12 2.70
N GLY A 303 -26.57 15.43 2.37
CA GLY A 303 -26.18 15.77 1.00
C GLY A 303 -25.94 14.55 0.10
N CYS A 304 -26.01 13.33 0.63
CA CYS A 304 -25.93 12.10 -0.15
C CYS A 304 -27.31 11.52 -0.45
N THR A 305 -27.40 10.73 -1.52
CA THR A 305 -28.61 9.95 -1.85
C THR A 305 -28.96 8.99 -0.71
N GLU A 306 -30.23 8.59 -0.64
CA GLU A 306 -30.70 7.67 0.39
C GLU A 306 -29.87 6.37 0.42
N GLY A 307 -29.49 5.94 1.62
CA GLY A 307 -28.60 4.79 1.82
C GLY A 307 -27.10 5.09 1.69
N TYR A 308 -26.70 6.32 1.32
CA TYR A 308 -25.29 6.71 1.20
C TYR A 308 -24.89 7.73 2.29
N THR A 309 -23.59 7.80 2.57
CA THR A 309 -22.99 8.72 3.53
C THR A 309 -21.70 9.34 3.01
N LEU A 310 -21.26 10.45 3.60
CA LEU A 310 -20.08 11.18 3.17
C LEU A 310 -18.81 10.56 3.76
N VAL A 311 -17.91 10.09 2.88
CA VAL A 311 -16.59 9.60 3.23
C VAL A 311 -15.53 10.41 2.49
N GLY A 312 -14.73 11.16 3.25
CA GLY A 312 -13.80 12.13 2.68
C GLY A 312 -14.57 13.24 1.93
N LYS A 313 -14.51 13.20 0.59
CA LYS A 313 -15.19 14.17 -0.30
C LYS A 313 -16.28 13.55 -1.18
N ALA A 314 -16.58 12.27 -1.02
CA ALA A 314 -17.50 11.53 -1.88
C ALA A 314 -18.55 10.78 -1.07
N CYS A 315 -19.72 10.53 -1.68
CA CYS A 315 -20.74 9.67 -1.09
C CYS A 315 -20.38 8.20 -1.31
N ALA A 316 -20.51 7.39 -0.26
CA ALA A 316 -20.28 5.94 -0.25
C ALA A 316 -21.44 5.24 0.46
N GLU A 317 -21.70 3.97 0.12
CA GLU A 317 -22.81 3.18 0.68
C GLU A 317 -22.70 3.00 2.20
N ASN A 318 -21.47 2.95 2.71
CA ASN A 318 -21.19 2.78 4.13
C ASN A 318 -19.96 3.60 4.53
N ILE A 319 -19.95 4.10 5.76
CA ILE A 319 -18.77 4.72 6.36
C ILE A 319 -17.64 3.69 6.53
N CYS A 320 -17.97 2.42 6.80
CA CYS A 320 -17.02 1.31 6.78
C CYS A 320 -16.61 0.99 5.34
N GLN A 321 -15.35 1.29 5.01
CA GLN A 321 -14.74 1.01 3.73
C GLN A 321 -14.43 -0.48 3.55
N ASN A 322 -14.13 -0.87 2.31
CA ASN A 322 -13.58 -2.19 1.98
C ASN A 322 -14.40 -3.39 2.49
N GLY A 323 -15.73 -3.24 2.54
CA GLY A 323 -16.65 -4.28 3.02
C GLY A 323 -16.63 -4.47 4.54
N GLY A 324 -16.19 -3.45 5.29
CA GLY A 324 -16.30 -3.43 6.73
C GLY A 324 -17.75 -3.32 7.21
N VAL A 325 -18.00 -3.79 8.42
CA VAL A 325 -19.34 -3.82 9.04
C VAL A 325 -19.36 -2.87 10.23
N LEU A 326 -20.37 -2.01 10.29
CA LEU A 326 -20.58 -1.10 11.42
C LEU A 326 -20.72 -1.89 12.72
N ALA A 327 -19.97 -1.50 13.74
CA ALA A 327 -19.94 -2.16 15.03
C ALA A 327 -19.77 -1.16 16.18
N ILE A 328 -20.15 -1.60 17.38
CA ILE A 328 -19.90 -0.87 18.61
C ILE A 328 -18.78 -1.56 19.39
N GLY A 329 -17.78 -0.77 19.78
CA GLY A 329 -16.73 -1.17 20.72
C GLY A 329 -16.96 -0.60 22.12
N ASP A 330 -15.98 -0.78 23.01
CA ASP A 330 -16.06 -0.30 24.39
C ASP A 330 -16.18 1.23 24.45
N ARG A 331 -15.45 1.93 23.57
CA ARG A 331 -15.34 3.41 23.62
C ARG A 331 -16.21 4.15 22.61
N LYS A 332 -16.41 3.60 21.42
CA LYS A 332 -17.07 4.30 20.31
C LYS A 332 -17.57 3.33 19.24
N ILE A 333 -18.40 3.84 18.34
CA ILE A 333 -18.75 3.18 17.08
C ILE A 333 -17.54 3.19 16.14
N GLU A 334 -17.27 2.03 15.57
CA GLU A 334 -16.18 1.73 14.65
C GLU A 334 -16.64 0.67 13.63
N CYS A 335 -15.70 0.05 12.93
CA CYS A 335 -15.98 -1.03 12.00
C CYS A 335 -15.25 -2.32 12.39
N ILE A 336 -15.95 -3.43 12.22
CA ILE A 336 -15.33 -4.73 12.04
C ILE A 336 -14.73 -4.74 10.63
N CYS A 337 -13.42 -4.93 10.54
CA CYS A 337 -12.73 -4.89 9.24
C CYS A 337 -12.42 -6.28 8.74
N GLN A 338 -12.83 -6.54 7.50
CA GLN A 338 -12.40 -7.72 6.77
C GLN A 338 -10.91 -7.57 6.45
N GLY A 339 -10.13 -8.63 6.69
CA GLY A 339 -8.74 -8.67 6.26
C GLY A 339 -8.63 -8.46 4.75
N PRO A 340 -7.66 -7.68 4.24
CA PRO A 340 -6.46 -7.18 4.93
C PRO A 340 -6.59 -5.78 5.57
N TYR A 341 -7.80 -5.25 5.73
CA TYR A 341 -7.99 -3.85 6.12
C TYR A 341 -8.06 -3.65 7.63
N GLU A 342 -7.70 -2.45 8.06
CA GLU A 342 -7.78 -1.96 9.43
C GLU A 342 -8.13 -0.46 9.45
N GLY A 343 -8.02 0.14 10.64
CA GLY A 343 -8.41 1.51 10.88
C GLY A 343 -9.76 1.54 11.60
N ARG A 344 -10.25 2.75 11.87
CA ARG A 344 -11.57 2.89 12.51
C ARG A 344 -12.68 2.53 11.54
N TRP A 345 -12.47 2.85 10.26
CA TRP A 345 -13.43 2.73 9.17
C TRP A 345 -12.95 1.74 8.11
N CYS A 346 -11.99 0.88 8.42
CA CYS A 346 -11.39 -0.07 7.49
C CYS A 346 -10.74 0.59 6.26
N GLU A 347 -10.29 1.84 6.43
CA GLU A 347 -9.83 2.74 5.37
C GLU A 347 -8.40 2.51 4.93
N ARG A 348 -7.63 1.69 5.64
CA ARG A 348 -6.21 1.45 5.38
C ARG A 348 -5.85 -0.03 5.49
N LEU A 349 -4.72 -0.44 4.91
CA LEU A 349 -4.23 -1.82 5.04
C LEU A 349 -3.59 -2.03 6.41
N ALA A 350 -3.75 -3.25 6.93
CA ALA A 350 -3.12 -3.72 8.15
C ALA A 350 -1.64 -4.05 7.89
N CYS A 351 -0.84 -3.02 7.62
CA CYS A 351 0.57 -3.17 7.24
C CYS A 351 1.43 -3.78 8.34
N TRP A 352 0.98 -3.71 9.60
CA TRP A 352 1.57 -4.44 10.72
C TRP A 352 1.45 -5.98 10.61
N ARG A 353 0.75 -6.51 9.60
CA ARG A 353 0.64 -7.96 9.32
C ARG A 353 1.65 -8.47 8.29
N GLN A 354 2.60 -7.63 7.86
CA GLN A 354 3.53 -7.96 6.77
C GLN A 354 4.82 -8.66 7.25
N SER A 355 5.11 -8.68 8.56
CA SER A 355 6.26 -9.40 9.11
C SER A 355 6.05 -9.62 10.61
N ASP A 356 6.74 -10.62 11.16
CA ASP A 356 6.71 -11.01 12.58
C ASP A 356 7.63 -10.14 13.46
N SER A 357 8.19 -9.05 12.92
CA SER A 357 9.07 -8.14 13.66
C SER A 357 8.32 -7.37 14.76
N PRO A 358 8.89 -7.22 15.97
CA PRO A 358 8.30 -6.39 17.03
C PRO A 358 8.18 -4.90 16.65
N ASP A 359 8.94 -4.44 15.66
CA ASP A 359 8.94 -3.05 15.17
C ASP A 359 8.10 -2.87 13.88
N ILE A 360 7.18 -3.80 13.60
CA ILE A 360 6.47 -3.88 12.32
C ILE A 360 5.71 -2.60 11.92
N GLU A 361 5.11 -1.90 12.89
CA GLU A 361 4.38 -0.65 12.66
C GLU A 361 5.26 0.47 12.09
N ARG A 362 6.58 0.38 12.32
CA ARG A 362 7.57 1.34 11.79
C ARG A 362 8.22 0.85 10.52
N ARG A 363 8.21 -0.45 10.24
CA ARG A 363 8.77 -1.01 9.01
C ARG A 363 7.92 -0.68 7.80
N TYR A 364 6.60 -0.72 7.97
CA TYR A 364 5.66 -0.50 6.89
C TYR A 364 4.82 0.73 7.13
N ARG A 365 4.57 1.47 6.06
CA ARG A 365 3.57 2.54 6.02
C ARG A 365 2.51 2.23 4.97
N ASN A 366 1.31 2.71 5.24
CA ASN A 366 0.24 2.73 4.25
C ASN A 366 0.59 3.73 3.14
N SER A 367 0.60 3.26 1.88
CA SER A 367 0.72 4.09 0.69
C SER A 367 -0.46 3.83 -0.22
N LYS A 368 -1.56 4.56 0.03
CA LYS A 368 -2.86 4.38 -0.63
C LYS A 368 -3.40 2.95 -0.46
N ASP A 369 -3.12 2.10 -1.43
CA ASP A 369 -3.62 0.74 -1.58
C ASP A 369 -2.55 -0.34 -1.37
N LYS A 370 -1.35 0.02 -0.87
CA LYS A 370 -0.30 -0.96 -0.57
C LYS A 370 0.50 -0.61 0.67
N CYS A 371 1.10 -1.63 1.27
CA CYS A 371 2.12 -1.45 2.28
C CYS A 371 3.47 -1.26 1.58
N VAL A 372 4.12 -0.13 1.88
CA VAL A 372 5.49 0.14 1.42
C VAL A 372 6.39 0.28 2.61
N CYS A 373 7.69 0.08 2.40
CA CYS A 373 8.65 0.34 3.47
C CYS A 373 8.56 1.80 3.90
N SER A 374 8.67 2.02 5.20
CA SER A 374 8.93 3.35 5.71
C SER A 374 10.31 3.80 5.25
N ASP A 375 10.62 5.09 5.41
CA ASP A 375 11.87 5.63 4.90
C ASP A 375 13.12 5.05 5.58
N PHE A 376 12.97 4.29 6.67
CA PHE A 376 14.05 3.65 7.42
C PHE A 376 14.39 2.24 6.91
N TYR A 377 13.56 1.66 6.06
CA TYR A 377 13.70 0.27 5.63
C TYR A 377 13.58 0.10 4.11
N HIS A 378 14.12 -1.01 3.61
CA HIS A 378 14.08 -1.43 2.21
C HIS A 378 13.94 -2.96 2.10
N GLY A 379 13.80 -3.44 0.87
CA GLY A 379 13.69 -4.85 0.53
C GLY A 379 12.23 -5.29 0.40
N LYS A 380 12.05 -6.50 -0.13
CA LYS A 380 10.71 -7.08 -0.38
C LYS A 380 9.87 -7.22 0.89
N GLU A 381 10.53 -7.38 2.04
CA GLU A 381 9.90 -7.54 3.36
C GLU A 381 10.21 -6.37 4.33
N CYS A 382 10.76 -5.26 3.83
CA CYS A 382 11.15 -4.11 4.66
C CYS A 382 12.04 -4.51 5.86
N SER A 383 12.89 -5.52 5.63
CA SER A 383 13.77 -6.12 6.63
C SER A 383 15.13 -5.43 6.69
N GLU A 384 15.55 -4.79 5.60
CA GLU A 384 16.85 -4.11 5.48
C GLU A 384 16.74 -2.70 6.02
N ILE A 385 17.53 -2.34 7.04
CA ILE A 385 17.62 -0.96 7.53
C ILE A 385 18.44 -0.16 6.53
N VAL A 386 17.97 1.04 6.16
CA VAL A 386 18.70 1.95 5.26
C VAL A 386 19.11 3.27 5.91
N LYS A 387 18.50 3.62 7.05
CA LYS A 387 18.87 4.79 7.85
C LYS A 387 18.37 4.67 9.30
N CYS A 388 18.95 5.48 10.17
CA CYS A 388 18.62 5.55 11.60
C CYS A 388 17.87 6.84 11.93
N ASP A 389 17.07 6.82 12.99
CA ASP A 389 16.37 8.00 13.52
C ASP A 389 17.31 8.83 14.41
N HIS A 390 17.81 8.24 15.52
CA HIS A 390 18.78 8.87 16.43
C HIS A 390 20.05 8.01 16.58
N GLY A 391 20.80 7.84 15.49
CA GLY A 391 21.97 6.98 15.47
C GLY A 391 22.77 7.05 14.18
N THR A 392 23.87 6.31 14.14
CA THR A 392 24.72 6.16 12.97
C THR A 392 24.46 4.80 12.33
N PHE A 393 24.26 4.77 11.01
CA PHE A 393 24.08 3.53 10.27
C PHE A 393 25.43 2.90 9.95
N ILE A 394 25.69 1.70 10.48
CA ILE A 394 26.95 0.96 10.32
C ILE A 394 26.63 -0.49 9.96
N GLU A 395 27.13 -0.95 8.81
CA GLU A 395 27.06 -2.35 8.36
C GLU A 395 25.66 -2.99 8.46
N GLY A 396 24.61 -2.27 8.05
CA GLY A 396 23.24 -2.80 8.04
C GLY A 396 22.50 -2.68 9.38
N LYS A 397 23.07 -2.00 10.38
CA LYS A 397 22.47 -1.77 11.70
C LYS A 397 22.60 -0.32 12.13
N CYS A 398 21.82 0.09 13.13
CA CYS A 398 21.93 1.41 13.75
C CYS A 398 22.66 1.34 15.09
N GLU A 399 23.73 2.13 15.23
CA GLU A 399 24.33 2.45 16.51
C GLU A 399 23.66 3.68 17.10
N CYS A 400 22.92 3.50 18.20
CA CYS A 400 22.11 4.56 18.78
C CYS A 400 22.92 5.57 19.58
N GLN A 401 22.54 6.84 19.44
CA GLN A 401 23.03 7.89 20.32
C GLN A 401 22.59 7.63 21.77
N ALA A 402 23.34 8.18 22.73
CA ALA A 402 23.04 8.03 24.15
C ALA A 402 21.59 8.46 24.46
N GLY A 403 20.88 7.62 25.21
CA GLY A 403 19.48 7.86 25.54
C GLY A 403 18.46 7.42 24.47
N TYR A 404 18.89 6.70 23.42
CA TYR A 404 17.99 6.12 22.41
C TYR A 404 18.26 4.62 22.20
N ARG A 405 17.21 3.88 21.80
CA ARG A 405 17.26 2.44 21.51
C ARG A 405 16.26 2.04 20.42
N GLY A 406 16.21 0.74 20.11
CA GLY A 406 15.38 0.17 19.06
C GLY A 406 16.18 -0.03 17.78
N GLU A 407 15.65 -0.80 16.84
CA GLU A 407 16.39 -1.22 15.64
C GLU A 407 16.89 -0.05 14.78
N ILE A 408 16.12 1.05 14.77
CA ILE A 408 16.46 2.31 14.09
C ILE A 408 16.68 3.47 15.07
N CYS A 409 16.90 3.19 16.36
CA CYS A 409 17.19 4.21 17.39
C CYS A 409 16.07 5.24 17.60
N HIS A 410 14.84 4.77 17.67
CA HIS A 410 13.65 5.63 17.70
C HIS A 410 12.94 5.68 19.06
N ILE A 411 13.34 4.82 19.99
CA ILE A 411 12.76 4.74 21.33
C ILE A 411 13.66 5.53 22.27
N LYS A 412 13.14 6.61 22.86
CA LYS A 412 13.85 7.36 23.88
C LYS A 412 13.90 6.57 25.19
N CYS A 413 15.07 6.52 25.81
CA CYS A 413 15.27 5.94 27.13
C CYS A 413 14.63 6.80 28.24
N PRO A 414 14.17 6.20 29.35
CA PRO A 414 13.76 6.93 30.54
C PRO A 414 14.88 7.85 31.05
N THR A 415 14.50 8.99 31.63
CA THR A 415 15.42 10.01 32.12
C THR A 415 16.42 9.42 33.13
N GLY A 416 17.72 9.58 32.86
CA GLY A 416 18.81 9.11 33.74
C GLY A 416 19.41 7.74 33.34
N GLN A 417 18.99 7.13 32.23
CA GLN A 417 19.60 5.91 31.69
C GLN A 417 20.28 6.16 30.35
N GLU A 418 21.56 5.83 30.23
CA GLU A 418 22.34 5.95 28.97
C GLU A 418 22.00 4.82 27.98
N THR A 419 21.64 3.63 28.47
CA THR A 419 21.19 2.47 27.67
C THR A 419 20.05 1.74 28.38
N CYS A 420 19.07 1.24 27.62
CA CYS A 420 17.90 0.56 28.16
C CYS A 420 17.62 -0.74 27.39
N SER A 421 18.38 -1.80 27.65
CA SER A 421 18.01 -3.12 27.13
C SER A 421 16.70 -3.59 27.76
N ALA A 422 15.79 -4.12 26.94
CA ALA A 422 14.55 -4.74 27.39
C ALA A 422 14.87 -6.05 28.13
N ASN A 423 15.27 -5.95 29.39
CA ASN A 423 15.09 -6.97 30.42
C ASN A 423 15.59 -6.41 31.75
N ASN A 424 14.69 -5.73 32.46
CA ASN A 424 14.73 -5.63 33.92
C ASN A 424 13.32 -5.35 34.41
N ILE A 425 12.50 -6.41 34.46
CA ILE A 425 11.39 -6.44 35.42
C ILE A 425 12.06 -6.54 36.80
N LYS A 426 12.30 -5.40 37.44
CA LYS A 426 12.38 -5.36 38.89
C LYS A 426 11.02 -4.90 39.39
N PHE A 427 10.22 -5.85 39.85
CA PHE A 427 9.19 -5.60 40.85
C PHE A 427 9.90 -5.02 42.08
N GLY A 428 10.03 -3.70 42.11
CA GLY A 428 10.39 -2.96 43.31
C GLY A 428 9.14 -2.75 44.12
N THR A 429 8.82 -3.72 44.98
CA THR A 429 7.80 -3.61 46.01
C THR A 429 8.03 -2.34 46.82
N SER A 430 6.99 -1.50 46.88
CA SER A 430 6.86 -0.37 47.77
C SER A 430 7.29 -0.76 49.19
N GLY A 431 8.30 -0.06 49.72
CA GLY A 431 8.64 -0.08 51.14
C GLY A 431 7.51 0.56 51.93
N VAL A 432 6.53 -0.26 52.34
CA VAL A 432 5.62 0.08 53.42
C VAL A 432 6.31 -0.34 54.71
N CYS A 433 6.81 0.65 55.45
CA CYS A 433 7.16 0.52 56.86
C CYS A 433 5.92 0.13 57.65
N ILE A 434 5.82 -1.13 58.08
CA ILE A 434 5.02 -1.51 59.25
C ILE A 434 5.86 -2.44 60.12
N MET A 435 6.25 -1.88 61.26
CA MET A 435 6.68 -2.60 62.46
C MET A 435 5.58 -3.59 62.88
N ILE A 436 5.94 -4.79 63.34
CA ILE A 436 5.49 -5.40 64.61
C ILE A 436 6.16 -6.78 64.75
N GLY A 437 6.54 -7.11 65.98
CA GLY A 437 7.40 -8.23 66.33
C GLY A 437 6.73 -9.60 66.32
N GLY A 438 7.55 -10.62 66.59
CA GLY A 438 7.14 -11.73 67.44
C GLY A 438 7.36 -13.14 66.89
N PHE A 439 8.18 -13.90 67.62
CA PHE A 439 8.19 -15.36 67.77
C PHE A 439 8.59 -16.20 66.55
N LEU A 440 9.83 -16.70 66.47
CA LEU A 440 10.37 -17.88 67.16
C LEU A 440 9.46 -19.13 67.13
N LEU A 441 9.91 -20.05 66.28
CA LEU A 441 10.00 -21.51 66.48
C LEU A 441 8.77 -22.39 66.28
N TYR A 442 9.12 -23.59 65.79
CA TYR A 442 8.41 -24.87 65.80
C TYR A 442 7.39 -25.10 64.65
N TRP A 443 7.30 -26.26 63.98
CA TRP A 443 7.70 -27.64 64.27
C TRP A 443 8.08 -28.40 62.98
N LEU A 444 8.91 -29.44 63.14
CA LEU A 444 9.16 -30.52 62.19
C LEU A 444 7.91 -31.38 61.98
N HIS A 445 7.48 -31.59 60.73
CA HIS A 445 7.27 -32.91 60.07
C HIS A 445 6.68 -32.70 58.68
#